data_AF-A0A6N8Y8L9-F1
#
_entry.id   AF-A0A6N8Y8L9-F1
#
_cell.length_a   1.000
_cell.length_b   1.000
_cell.length_c   1.000
_cell.angle_alpha   90.00
_cell.angle_beta   90.00
_cell.angle_gamma   90.00
#
_symmetry.space_group_name_H-M   'P 1'
#
loop_
_entity.id
_entity.type
_entity.pdbx_description
1 polymer ?
#
loop_
_entity_poly.entity_id
_entity_poly.type
_entity_poly.pdbx_seq_one_letter_code
_entity_poly.pdbx_strand_id
1 'polypeptide(L)'
;MATDTSALRSDVRYEPNDKPPTLLIAGLGLQLAIITISGIVLTPLIVIKAAGGSEAYMMWAVFASVVISGISTILQAVRVGRIGAGYVLLMGTSGAFIAICITAIAQGGPAMLATLVIISSLFQFALARRLSLFRRILTPTVAGTVIMLISVTVMPIIFDLLDNVQDAAHPQAAPFSALVTVLVITGIALKGTGVSRLWAPVAGVIVGSIVGGFFGIYDTARIFEAAWIGFPQGGWPGLDLSFGPTFWTLLPGFIFVTLIGAIETVGDSVQFSAFRGDGHGP
;
A
#
# COMPACT_ATOMS: atom_id res chain seq x y z
N MET A 1 1.39 -1.70 -39.74
CA MET A 1 0.49 -0.59 -39.40
C MET A 1 1.18 0.20 -38.29
N ALA A 2 1.93 1.23 -38.67
CA ALA A 2 2.67 2.06 -37.72
C ALA A 2 1.67 2.98 -37.02
N THR A 3 1.48 2.78 -35.72
CA THR A 3 0.66 3.66 -34.89
C THR A 3 1.35 5.02 -34.83
N ASP A 4 0.62 6.04 -35.26
CA ASP A 4 1.05 7.44 -35.29
C ASP A 4 1.29 7.96 -33.86
N THR A 5 2.53 7.82 -33.38
CA THR A 5 2.99 8.30 -32.06
C THR A 5 3.08 9.82 -31.98
N SER A 6 2.88 10.55 -33.09
CA SER A 6 2.94 12.01 -33.10
C SER A 6 1.75 12.66 -32.38
N ALA A 7 0.57 12.04 -32.44
CA ALA A 7 -0.65 12.56 -31.82
C ALA A 7 -0.70 12.39 -30.28
N LEU A 8 0.12 11.50 -29.70
CA LEU A 8 0.24 11.33 -28.25
C LEU A 8 1.23 12.32 -27.60
N ARG A 9 2.07 12.99 -28.41
CA ARG A 9 3.07 13.95 -27.93
C ARG A 9 2.52 15.36 -27.72
N SER A 10 1.34 15.68 -28.25
CA SER A 10 0.81 17.05 -28.27
C SER A 10 0.24 17.55 -26.93
N ASP A 11 0.17 16.72 -25.88
CA ASP A 11 -0.43 17.06 -24.58
C ASP A 11 0.51 16.85 -23.36
N VAL A 12 1.80 16.58 -23.60
CA VAL A 12 2.80 16.41 -22.53
C VAL A 12 3.39 17.76 -22.15
N ARG A 13 3.01 18.28 -20.97
CA ARG A 13 3.46 19.59 -20.48
C ARG A 13 4.90 19.59 -19.94
N TYR A 14 5.38 18.45 -19.44
CA TYR A 14 6.74 18.27 -18.92
C TYR A 14 7.23 16.85 -19.20
N GLU A 15 8.46 16.72 -19.67
CA GLU A 15 9.16 15.45 -19.83
C GLU A 15 9.77 14.97 -18.51
N PRO A 16 10.10 13.67 -18.35
CA PRO A 16 10.61 13.13 -17.08
C PRO A 16 11.90 13.76 -16.55
N ASN A 17 12.71 14.37 -17.44
CA ASN A 17 13.98 15.01 -17.08
C ASN A 17 13.85 16.55 -17.00
N ASP A 18 12.66 17.09 -17.24
CA ASP A 18 12.43 18.53 -17.14
C ASP A 18 12.50 18.99 -15.69
N LYS A 19 12.85 20.27 -15.53
CA LYS A 19 12.87 20.95 -14.23
C LYS A 19 11.72 21.95 -14.16
N PRO A 20 10.48 21.50 -13.86
CA PRO A 20 9.36 22.40 -13.67
C PRO A 20 9.60 23.38 -12.51
N PRO A 21 8.80 24.46 -12.41
CA PRO A 21 8.86 25.38 -11.29
C PRO A 21 8.79 24.63 -9.95
N THR A 22 9.64 25.03 -8.98
CA THR A 22 9.76 24.36 -7.67
C THR A 22 8.43 24.24 -6.95
N LEU A 23 7.54 25.23 -7.07
CA LEU A 23 6.20 25.20 -6.50
C LEU A 23 5.32 24.11 -7.13
N LEU A 24 5.44 23.88 -8.43
CA LEU A 24 4.71 22.82 -9.11
C LEU A 24 5.22 21.44 -8.65
N ILE A 25 6.54 21.27 -8.53
CA ILE A 25 7.15 20.04 -8.00
C ILE A 25 6.66 19.76 -6.57
N ALA A 26 6.70 20.78 -5.71
CA ALA A 26 6.23 20.66 -4.33
C ALA A 26 4.72 20.30 -4.28
N GLY A 27 3.90 20.94 -5.11
CA GLY A 27 2.46 20.65 -5.20
C GLY A 27 2.17 19.22 -5.69
N LEU A 28 2.88 18.75 -6.72
CA LEU A 28 2.73 17.38 -7.24
C LEU A 28 3.23 16.33 -6.24
N GLY A 29 4.33 16.60 -5.54
CA GLY A 29 4.84 15.74 -4.48
C GLY A 29 3.87 15.64 -3.30
N LEU A 30 3.30 16.77 -2.88
CA LEU A 30 2.26 16.81 -1.84
C LEU A 30 1.01 16.06 -2.29
N GLN A 31 0.57 16.25 -3.52
CA GLN A 31 -0.56 15.52 -4.10
C GLN A 31 -0.32 14.01 -4.05
N LEU A 32 0.85 13.55 -4.51
CA LEU A 32 1.23 12.14 -4.48
C LEU A 32 1.19 11.59 -3.05
N ALA A 33 1.72 12.32 -2.08
CA ALA A 33 1.68 11.93 -0.67
C ALA A 33 0.23 11.79 -0.17
N ILE A 34 -0.64 12.78 -0.42
CA ILE A 34 -2.04 12.77 0.05
C ILE A 34 -2.83 11.60 -0.53
N ILE A 35 -2.64 11.29 -1.81
CA ILE A 35 -3.42 10.24 -2.48
C ILE A 35 -3.02 8.84 -1.99
N THR A 36 -1.78 8.66 -1.53
CA THR A 36 -1.21 7.34 -1.28
C THR A 36 -1.10 6.99 0.19
N ILE A 37 -1.08 7.99 1.07
CA ILE A 37 -0.96 7.81 2.52
C ILE A 37 -2.07 6.91 3.08
N SER A 38 -3.29 6.98 2.55
CA SER A 38 -4.41 6.17 3.01
C SER A 38 -4.13 4.67 2.87
N GLY A 39 -3.61 4.22 1.73
CA GLY A 39 -3.25 2.82 1.50
C GLY A 39 -2.11 2.34 2.40
N ILE A 40 -1.07 3.18 2.56
CA ILE A 40 0.13 2.89 3.36
C ILE A 40 -0.19 2.79 4.85
N VAL A 41 -1.11 3.62 5.34
CA VAL A 41 -1.56 3.62 6.74
C VAL A 41 -2.55 2.49 7.02
N LEU A 42 -3.47 2.23 6.09
CA LEU A 42 -4.57 1.30 6.32
C LEU A 42 -4.10 -0.16 6.41
N THR A 43 -3.11 -0.55 5.61
CA THR A 43 -2.64 -1.94 5.56
C THR A 43 -2.10 -2.44 6.91
N PRO A 44 -1.11 -1.78 7.57
CA PRO A 44 -0.63 -2.22 8.89
C PRO A 44 -1.72 -2.11 9.95
N LEU A 45 -2.62 -1.12 9.87
CA LEU A 45 -3.75 -0.99 10.78
C LEU A 45 -4.67 -2.21 10.72
N ILE A 46 -5.10 -2.61 9.51
CA ILE A 46 -5.95 -3.80 9.31
C ILE A 46 -5.26 -5.05 9.82
N VAL A 47 -3.99 -5.26 9.44
CA VAL A 47 -3.22 -6.44 9.82
C VAL A 47 -3.09 -6.57 11.33
N ILE A 48 -2.73 -5.48 12.02
CA ILE A 48 -2.47 -5.53 13.47
C ILE A 48 -3.77 -5.63 14.26
N LYS A 49 -4.83 -4.91 13.87
CA LYS A 49 -6.14 -5.06 14.51
C LYS A 49 -6.69 -6.48 14.34
N ALA A 50 -6.71 -7.00 13.12
CA ALA A 50 -7.23 -8.34 12.85
C ALA A 50 -6.41 -9.45 13.54
N ALA A 51 -5.12 -9.21 13.79
CA ALA A 51 -4.28 -10.14 14.55
C ALA A 51 -4.38 -9.98 16.07
N GLY A 52 -5.18 -9.04 16.58
CA GLY A 52 -5.28 -8.75 18.03
C GLY A 52 -4.02 -8.12 18.62
N GLY A 53 -3.22 -7.42 17.82
CA GLY A 53 -2.00 -6.76 18.27
C GLY A 53 -2.26 -5.50 19.10
N SER A 54 -1.24 -5.06 19.86
CA SER A 54 -1.36 -3.90 20.73
C SER A 54 -1.45 -2.57 19.96
N GLU A 55 -2.17 -1.60 20.55
CA GLU A 55 -2.28 -0.25 19.97
C GLU A 55 -0.92 0.43 19.83
N ALA A 56 -0.02 0.24 20.80
CA ALA A 56 1.33 0.79 20.74
C ALA A 56 2.13 0.25 19.53
N TYR A 57 2.05 -1.06 19.25
CA TYR A 57 2.69 -1.65 18.08
C TYR A 57 2.02 -1.19 16.78
N MET A 58 0.69 -1.07 16.76
CA MET A 58 -0.07 -0.55 15.62
C MET A 58 0.40 0.86 15.23
N MET A 59 0.47 1.78 16.19
CA MET A 59 0.92 3.16 15.96
C MET A 59 2.38 3.20 15.48
N TRP A 60 3.24 2.35 16.04
CA TRP A 60 4.63 2.23 15.59
C TRP A 60 4.73 1.71 14.16
N ALA A 61 3.97 0.67 13.82
CA ALA A 61 3.99 0.06 12.48
C ALA A 61 3.42 1.00 11.40
N VAL A 62 2.37 1.77 11.71
CA VAL A 62 1.84 2.81 10.83
C VAL A 62 2.89 3.91 10.59
N PHE A 63 3.55 4.39 11.64
CA PHE A 63 4.62 5.37 11.51
C PHE A 63 5.77 4.83 10.65
N ALA A 64 6.24 3.61 10.96
CA ALA A 64 7.31 2.97 10.22
C ALA A 64 6.95 2.72 8.74
N SER A 65 5.70 2.32 8.43
CA SER A 65 5.26 2.08 7.05
C SER A 65 5.31 3.36 6.21
N VAL A 66 4.85 4.49 6.75
CA VAL A 66 4.89 5.79 6.06
C VAL A 66 6.33 6.25 5.84
N VAL A 67 7.19 6.17 6.86
CA VAL A 67 8.60 6.56 6.74
C VAL A 67 9.35 5.69 5.73
N ILE A 68 9.21 4.36 5.83
CA ILE A 68 9.88 3.40 4.93
C ILE A 68 9.34 3.53 3.49
N SER A 69 8.04 3.75 3.31
CA SER A 69 7.43 4.03 2.00
C SER A 69 8.03 5.28 1.36
N GLY A 70 8.17 6.37 2.12
CA GLY A 70 8.81 7.59 1.65
C GLY A 70 10.27 7.38 1.24
N ILE A 71 11.07 6.74 2.10
CA ILE A 71 12.48 6.42 1.81
C ILE A 71 12.59 5.52 0.57
N SER A 72 11.74 4.50 0.47
CA SER A 72 11.76 3.56 -0.65
C SER A 72 11.35 4.25 -1.96
N THR A 73 10.37 5.15 -1.92
CA THR A 73 9.96 5.95 -3.08
C THR A 73 11.09 6.89 -3.53
N ILE A 74 11.80 7.52 -2.59
CA ILE A 74 12.99 8.33 -2.89
C ILE A 74 14.08 7.47 -3.51
N LEU A 75 14.34 6.26 -2.97
CA LEU A 75 15.33 5.33 -3.51
C LEU A 75 14.98 4.86 -4.93
N GLN A 76 13.69 4.75 -5.26
CA GLN A 76 13.26 4.44 -6.62
C GLN A 76 13.46 5.61 -7.58
N ALA A 77 13.17 6.83 -7.12
CA ALA A 77 13.36 8.05 -7.90
C ALA A 77 14.84 8.39 -8.11
N VAL A 78 15.64 8.33 -7.04
CA VAL A 78 17.07 8.62 -7.03
C VAL A 78 17.82 7.30 -7.23
N ARG A 79 18.19 7.01 -8.47
CA ARG A 79 18.99 5.83 -8.78
C ARG A 79 20.34 5.88 -8.06
N VAL A 80 20.54 4.96 -7.10
CA VAL A 80 21.81 4.78 -6.40
C VAL A 80 22.50 3.53 -6.96
N GLY A 81 23.41 3.76 -7.92
CA GLY A 81 24.12 2.68 -8.61
C GLY A 81 23.20 1.78 -9.44
N ARG A 82 23.04 0.52 -9.03
CA ARG A 82 22.15 -0.46 -9.68
C ARG A 82 20.76 -0.55 -9.02
N ILE A 83 20.53 0.21 -7.95
CA ILE A 83 19.28 0.22 -7.18
C ILE A 83 18.50 1.49 -7.55
N GLY A 84 17.20 1.34 -7.77
CA GLY A 84 16.31 2.44 -8.16
C GLY A 84 15.96 2.43 -9.64
N ALA A 85 14.70 2.74 -9.95
CA ALA A 85 14.17 2.80 -11.31
C ALA A 85 14.62 4.05 -12.09
N GLY A 86 15.02 5.12 -11.38
CA GLY A 86 15.38 6.41 -11.99
C GLY A 86 14.17 7.28 -12.37
N TYR A 87 13.01 6.96 -11.81
CA TYR A 87 11.77 7.74 -11.91
C TYR A 87 10.91 7.49 -10.68
N VAL A 88 9.91 8.35 -10.46
CA VAL A 88 9.02 8.26 -9.30
C VAL A 88 8.14 7.04 -9.45
N LEU A 89 8.56 5.94 -8.82
CA LEU A 89 7.77 4.74 -8.63
C LEU A 89 7.34 4.71 -7.16
N LEU A 90 6.05 4.88 -6.92
CA LEU A 90 5.50 4.89 -5.58
C LEU A 90 5.67 3.52 -4.92
N MET A 91 6.36 3.48 -3.78
CA MET A 91 6.52 2.28 -2.99
C MET A 91 5.54 2.30 -1.84
N GLY A 92 4.59 1.36 -1.80
CA GLY A 92 3.59 1.25 -0.76
C GLY A 92 3.56 -0.14 -0.11
N THR A 93 2.54 -0.37 0.70
CA THR A 93 2.22 -1.69 1.24
C THR A 93 1.37 -2.46 0.25
N SER A 94 1.62 -3.76 0.06
CA SER A 94 0.81 -4.63 -0.81
C SER A 94 -0.23 -5.39 0.01
N GLY A 95 -1.49 -5.35 -0.45
CA GLY A 95 -2.58 -6.10 0.14
C GLY A 95 -2.36 -7.62 0.14
N ALA A 96 -1.44 -8.10 -0.72
CA ALA A 96 -1.07 -9.51 -0.81
C ALA A 96 -0.59 -10.08 0.53
N PHE A 97 0.02 -9.24 1.36
CA PHE A 97 0.61 -9.65 2.63
C PHE A 97 -0.41 -9.72 3.78
N ILE A 98 -1.64 -9.20 3.61
CA ILE A 98 -2.56 -9.00 4.73
C ILE A 98 -2.84 -10.32 5.47
N ALA A 99 -3.32 -11.35 4.76
CA ALA A 99 -3.72 -12.62 5.38
C ALA A 99 -2.56 -13.35 6.08
N ILE A 100 -1.38 -13.36 5.44
CA ILE A 100 -0.22 -14.08 5.99
C ILE A 100 0.44 -13.31 7.14
N CYS A 101 0.45 -11.98 7.10
CA CYS A 101 0.93 -11.16 8.21
C CYS A 101 0.03 -11.26 9.44
N ILE A 102 -1.30 -11.32 9.24
CA ILE A 102 -2.25 -11.58 10.33
C ILE A 102 -1.92 -12.91 11.01
N THR A 103 -1.73 -13.95 10.20
CA THR A 103 -1.39 -15.30 10.70
C THR A 103 -0.06 -15.30 11.46
N ALA A 104 0.96 -14.61 10.95
CA ALA A 104 2.27 -14.51 11.60
C ALA A 104 2.21 -13.81 12.95
N ILE A 105 1.49 -12.68 13.04
CA ILE A 105 1.33 -11.97 14.32
C ILE A 105 0.52 -12.80 15.30
N ALA A 106 -0.58 -13.42 14.85
CA ALA A 106 -1.45 -14.20 15.74
C ALA A 106 -0.76 -15.44 16.32
N GLN A 107 0.15 -16.09 15.55
CA GLN A 107 0.82 -17.32 15.98
C GLN A 107 2.20 -17.11 16.60
N GLY A 108 2.91 -16.04 16.24
CA GLY A 108 4.30 -15.81 16.62
C GLY A 108 4.64 -14.39 17.05
N GLY A 109 3.66 -13.49 17.02
CA GLY A 109 3.81 -12.11 17.43
C GLY A 109 4.59 -11.21 16.44
N PRO A 110 4.71 -9.92 16.78
CA PRO A 110 5.40 -8.92 15.96
C PRO A 110 6.85 -9.23 15.60
N ALA A 111 7.60 -9.87 16.51
CA ALA A 111 9.01 -10.20 16.31
C ALA A 111 9.20 -11.31 15.26
N MET A 112 8.29 -12.29 15.22
CA MET A 112 8.31 -13.34 14.19
C MET A 112 7.95 -12.78 12.82
N LEU A 113 6.96 -11.88 12.75
CA LEU A 113 6.65 -11.17 11.51
C LEU A 113 7.87 -10.43 10.96
N ALA A 114 8.59 -9.69 11.82
CA ALA A 114 9.80 -8.97 11.43
C ALA A 114 10.86 -9.92 10.85
N THR A 115 11.13 -11.05 11.53
CA THR A 115 12.07 -12.07 11.04
C THR A 115 11.63 -12.66 9.69
N LEU A 116 10.36 -13.04 9.54
CA LEU A 116 9.81 -13.62 8.30
C LEU A 116 9.91 -12.65 7.13
N VAL A 117 9.57 -11.37 7.33
CA VAL A 117 9.65 -10.32 6.31
C VAL A 117 11.10 -10.10 5.89
N ILE A 118 12.03 -10.00 6.83
CA ILE A 118 13.46 -9.80 6.52
C ILE A 118 14.00 -10.98 5.73
N ILE A 119 13.78 -12.21 6.20
CA ILE A 119 14.31 -13.41 5.54
C ILE A 119 13.70 -13.57 4.14
N SER A 120 12.38 -13.45 4.01
CA SER A 120 11.71 -13.54 2.70
C SER A 120 12.14 -12.43 1.73
N SER A 121 12.44 -11.23 2.21
CA SER A 121 12.99 -10.14 1.40
C SER A 121 14.42 -10.43 0.92
N LEU A 122 15.25 -11.10 1.74
CA LEU A 122 16.57 -11.57 1.32
C LEU A 122 16.47 -12.64 0.23
N PHE A 123 15.52 -13.56 0.35
CA PHE A 123 15.21 -14.53 -0.70
C PHE A 123 14.78 -13.83 -1.99
N GLN A 124 13.88 -12.85 -1.89
CA GLN A 124 13.46 -12.05 -3.04
C GLN A 124 14.64 -11.32 -3.69
N PHE A 125 15.53 -10.71 -2.90
CA PHE A 125 16.72 -10.03 -3.42
C PHE A 125 17.65 -11.00 -4.18
N ALA A 126 17.84 -12.22 -3.65
CA ALA A 126 18.59 -13.26 -4.33
C ALA A 126 17.92 -13.71 -5.65
N LEU A 127 16.59 -13.87 -5.64
CA LEU A 127 15.80 -14.26 -6.81
C LEU A 127 15.65 -13.14 -7.85
N ALA A 128 15.75 -11.87 -7.45
CA ALA A 128 15.55 -10.72 -8.32
C ALA A 128 16.46 -10.76 -9.56
N ARG A 129 17.68 -11.30 -9.45
CA ARG A 129 18.61 -11.48 -10.58
C ARG A 129 18.12 -12.47 -11.62
N ARG A 130 17.22 -13.38 -11.27
CA ARG A 130 16.61 -14.39 -12.16
C ARG A 130 15.12 -14.15 -12.41
N LEU A 131 14.63 -12.94 -12.13
CA LEU A 131 13.21 -12.60 -12.28
C LEU A 131 12.71 -12.76 -13.73
N SER A 132 13.60 -12.63 -14.72
CA SER A 132 13.31 -12.90 -16.13
C SER A 132 12.82 -14.33 -16.38
N LEU A 133 13.24 -15.31 -15.58
CA LEU A 133 12.79 -16.70 -15.68
C LEU A 133 11.32 -16.85 -15.26
N PHE A 134 10.89 -16.05 -14.29
CA PHE A 134 9.54 -16.12 -13.74
C PHE A 134 8.50 -15.41 -14.63
N ARG A 135 8.93 -14.47 -15.49
CA ARG A 135 8.04 -13.80 -16.47
C ARG A 135 7.25 -14.76 -17.37
N ARG A 136 7.76 -15.99 -17.59
CA ARG A 136 7.07 -17.01 -18.39
C ARG A 136 5.91 -17.68 -17.65
N ILE A 137 5.99 -17.75 -16.32
CA ILE A 137 4.97 -18.37 -15.45
C ILE A 137 3.90 -17.34 -15.06
N LEU A 138 4.31 -16.08 -14.95
CA LEU A 138 3.51 -15.00 -14.37
C LEU A 138 2.94 -14.13 -15.45
N THR A 139 2.07 -14.74 -16.26
CA THR A 139 1.36 -14.05 -17.33
C THR A 139 0.41 -12.99 -16.74
N PRO A 140 -0.02 -11.99 -17.52
CA PRO A 140 -1.01 -11.01 -17.08
C PRO A 140 -2.27 -11.66 -16.49
N THR A 141 -2.67 -12.83 -16.99
CA THR A 141 -3.77 -13.63 -16.46
C THR A 141 -3.51 -14.13 -15.04
N VAL A 142 -2.30 -14.62 -14.74
CA VAL A 142 -1.94 -15.09 -13.39
C VAL A 142 -1.88 -13.91 -12.42
N ALA A 143 -1.23 -12.82 -12.82
CA ALA A 143 -1.15 -11.60 -12.00
C ALA A 143 -2.56 -11.05 -11.67
N GLY A 144 -3.42 -10.91 -12.69
CA GLY A 144 -4.80 -10.47 -12.49
C GLY A 144 -5.61 -11.40 -11.59
N THR A 145 -5.45 -12.72 -11.74
CA THR A 145 -6.12 -13.70 -10.87
C THR A 145 -5.67 -13.58 -9.42
N VAL A 146 -4.37 -13.41 -9.17
CA VAL A 146 -3.81 -13.21 -7.83
C VAL A 146 -4.34 -11.91 -7.22
N ILE A 147 -4.37 -10.80 -7.95
CA ILE A 147 -4.90 -9.52 -7.46
C ILE A 147 -6.40 -9.63 -7.09
N MET A 148 -7.18 -10.35 -7.90
CA MET A 148 -8.59 -10.63 -7.57
C MET A 148 -8.71 -11.46 -6.29
N LEU A 149 -7.90 -12.51 -6.14
CA LEU A 149 -7.90 -13.37 -4.96
C LEU A 149 -7.51 -12.60 -3.69
N ILE A 150 -6.54 -11.67 -3.77
CA ILE A 150 -6.16 -10.79 -2.66
C ILE A 150 -7.37 -9.97 -2.19
N SER A 151 -8.14 -9.42 -3.12
CA SER A 151 -9.33 -8.64 -2.78
C SER A 151 -10.39 -9.50 -2.09
N VAL A 152 -10.60 -10.72 -2.59
CA VAL A 152 -11.56 -11.69 -2.01
C VAL A 152 -11.13 -12.15 -0.61
N THR A 153 -9.84 -12.39 -0.37
CA THR A 153 -9.35 -12.83 0.94
C THR A 153 -9.36 -11.73 1.99
N VAL A 154 -9.25 -10.46 1.58
CA VAL A 154 -9.32 -9.30 2.48
C VAL A 154 -10.76 -8.95 2.85
N MET A 155 -11.74 -9.29 2.01
CA MET A 155 -13.14 -8.90 2.19
C MET A 155 -13.75 -9.36 3.54
N PRO A 156 -13.58 -10.61 4.01
CA PRO A 156 -14.02 -11.01 5.35
C PRO A 156 -13.44 -10.17 6.47
N ILE A 157 -12.16 -9.77 6.37
CA ILE A 157 -11.48 -8.96 7.38
C ILE A 157 -12.11 -7.56 7.45
N ILE A 158 -12.46 -6.99 6.30
CA ILE A 158 -13.13 -5.68 6.24
C ILE A 158 -14.52 -5.76 6.87
N PHE A 159 -15.31 -6.80 6.57
CA PHE A 159 -16.64 -6.94 7.17
C PHE A 159 -16.57 -7.13 8.69
N ASP A 160 -15.63 -7.93 9.18
CA ASP A 160 -15.40 -8.10 10.62
C ASP A 160 -15.05 -6.77 11.31
N LEU A 161 -14.28 -5.91 10.65
CA LEU A 161 -13.99 -4.55 11.14
C LEU A 161 -15.21 -3.62 11.16
N LEU A 162 -16.20 -3.84 10.29
CA LEU A 162 -17.46 -3.06 10.28
C LEU A 162 -18.44 -3.52 11.35
N ASP A 163 -18.44 -4.81 11.67
CA ASP A 163 -19.31 -5.39 12.69
C ASP A 163 -18.77 -5.15 14.11
N ASN A 164 -17.45 -5.10 14.29
CA ASN A 164 -16.79 -4.96 15.59
C ASN A 164 -16.32 -3.52 15.90
N VAL A 165 -17.16 -2.52 15.66
CA VAL A 165 -16.84 -1.15 16.05
C VAL A 165 -17.19 -0.90 17.52
N GLN A 166 -16.14 -0.91 18.35
CA GLN A 166 -16.22 -0.58 19.77
C GLN A 166 -16.83 0.82 19.94
N ASP A 167 -17.72 0.96 20.93
CA ASP A 167 -18.35 2.23 21.33
C ASP A 167 -19.19 2.95 20.26
N ALA A 168 -19.56 2.26 19.18
CA ALA A 168 -20.50 2.82 18.22
C ALA A 168 -21.87 3.07 18.91
N ALA A 169 -22.29 4.34 18.97
CA ALA A 169 -23.59 4.72 19.49
C ALA A 169 -24.77 4.06 18.75
N HIS A 170 -24.53 3.62 17.50
CA HIS A 170 -25.50 2.90 16.69
C HIS A 170 -24.82 1.74 15.95
N PRO A 171 -25.34 0.49 16.00
CA PRO A 171 -24.74 -0.67 15.33
C PRO A 171 -24.57 -0.50 13.81
N GLN A 172 -25.40 0.34 13.18
CA GLN A 172 -25.34 0.61 11.74
C GLN A 172 -24.38 1.75 11.36
N ALA A 173 -23.76 2.42 12.32
CA ALA A 173 -22.92 3.59 12.08
C ALA A 173 -21.73 3.26 11.16
N ALA A 174 -21.04 2.14 11.43
CA ALA A 174 -19.90 1.69 10.65
C ALA A 174 -20.29 1.19 9.25
N PRO A 175 -21.27 0.27 9.08
CA PRO A 175 -21.77 -0.09 7.75
C PRO A 175 -22.27 1.10 6.92
N PHE A 176 -22.93 2.08 7.54
CA PHE A 176 -23.44 3.26 6.82
C PHE A 176 -22.30 4.19 6.36
N SER A 177 -21.33 4.48 7.23
CA SER A 177 -20.15 5.26 6.85
C SER A 177 -19.34 4.58 5.74
N ALA A 178 -19.19 3.26 5.79
CA ALA A 178 -18.56 2.47 4.74
C ALA A 178 -19.34 2.50 3.42
N LEU A 179 -20.67 2.36 3.48
CA LEU A 179 -21.54 2.46 2.30
C LEU A 179 -21.41 3.83 1.63
N VAL A 180 -21.47 4.92 2.40
CA VAL A 180 -21.29 6.28 1.88
C VAL A 180 -19.89 6.43 1.26
N THR A 181 -18.85 5.94 1.92
CA THR A 181 -17.48 5.93 1.39
C THR A 181 -17.44 5.27 0.00
N VAL A 182 -17.96 4.05 -0.12
CA VAL A 182 -17.98 3.28 -1.38
C VAL A 182 -18.80 4.00 -2.45
N LEU A 183 -19.95 4.56 -2.12
CA LEU A 183 -20.80 5.30 -3.06
C LEU A 183 -20.10 6.54 -3.60
N VAL A 184 -19.40 7.31 -2.76
CA VAL A 184 -18.64 8.49 -3.17
C VAL A 184 -17.48 8.08 -4.08
N ILE A 185 -16.69 7.08 -3.68
CA ILE A 185 -15.56 6.58 -4.48
C ILE A 185 -16.06 6.11 -5.84
N THR A 186 -17.07 5.25 -5.86
CA THR A 186 -17.61 4.66 -7.09
C THR A 186 -18.26 5.73 -7.97
N GLY A 187 -18.99 6.67 -7.38
CA GLY A 187 -19.60 7.79 -8.10
C GLY A 187 -18.55 8.65 -8.83
N ILE A 188 -17.47 9.02 -8.14
CA ILE A 188 -16.37 9.80 -8.73
C ILE A 188 -15.56 8.95 -9.73
N ALA A 189 -15.29 7.69 -9.43
CA ALA A 189 -14.51 6.81 -10.30
C ALA A 189 -15.22 6.53 -11.63
N LEU A 190 -16.54 6.30 -11.60
CA LEU A 190 -17.34 6.00 -12.80
C LEU A 190 -17.69 7.24 -13.61
N LYS A 191 -18.04 8.36 -12.97
CA LYS A 191 -18.52 9.58 -13.66
C LYS A 191 -17.47 10.68 -13.81
N GLY A 192 -16.40 10.65 -13.01
CA GLY A 192 -15.35 11.65 -13.06
C GLY A 192 -14.50 11.56 -14.33
N THR A 193 -13.69 12.58 -14.57
CA THR A 193 -12.78 12.68 -15.72
C THR A 193 -11.40 13.14 -15.27
N GLY A 194 -10.35 12.52 -15.81
CA GLY A 194 -8.95 12.90 -15.55
C GLY A 194 -8.62 12.95 -14.06
N VAL A 195 -8.22 14.14 -13.59
CA VAL A 195 -7.75 14.39 -12.22
C VAL A 195 -8.80 14.06 -11.15
N SER A 196 -10.10 14.21 -11.43
CA SER A 196 -11.12 13.94 -10.40
C SER A 196 -11.14 12.48 -9.96
N ARG A 197 -10.86 11.53 -10.88
CA ARG A 197 -10.79 10.09 -10.56
C ARG A 197 -9.65 9.77 -9.60
N LEU A 198 -8.54 10.49 -9.72
CA LEU A 198 -7.37 10.33 -8.85
C LEU A 198 -7.69 10.68 -7.39
N TRP A 199 -8.58 11.64 -7.17
CA TRP A 199 -9.02 12.07 -5.83
C TRP A 199 -10.18 11.25 -5.25
N ALA A 200 -10.75 10.30 -6.02
CA ALA A 200 -11.91 9.53 -5.59
C ALA A 200 -11.72 8.82 -4.25
N PRO A 201 -10.61 8.09 -3.99
CA PRO A 201 -10.39 7.42 -2.70
C PRO A 201 -10.30 8.39 -1.54
N VAL A 202 -9.59 9.52 -1.72
CA VAL A 202 -9.41 10.55 -0.69
C VAL A 202 -10.76 11.20 -0.35
N ALA A 203 -11.53 11.60 -1.36
CA ALA A 203 -12.86 12.17 -1.17
C ALA A 203 -13.81 11.19 -0.47
N GLY A 204 -13.75 9.91 -0.85
CA GLY A 204 -14.50 8.85 -0.19
C GLY A 204 -14.21 8.75 1.30
N VAL A 205 -12.93 8.65 1.66
CA VAL A 205 -12.49 8.57 3.06
C VAL A 205 -12.94 9.82 3.84
N ILE A 206 -12.78 11.02 3.28
CA ILE A 206 -13.21 12.27 3.94
C ILE A 206 -14.72 12.26 4.21
N VAL A 207 -15.54 11.98 3.19
CA VAL A 207 -17.01 12.01 3.34
C VAL A 207 -17.48 10.89 4.26
N GLY A 208 -16.94 9.69 4.11
CA GLY A 208 -17.19 8.55 4.99
C GLY A 208 -16.86 8.85 6.45
N SER A 209 -15.71 9.48 6.69
CA SER A 209 -15.32 9.89 8.03
C SER A 209 -16.22 10.96 8.61
N ILE A 210 -16.62 11.97 7.84
CA ILE A 210 -17.58 12.99 8.31
C ILE A 210 -18.88 12.31 8.77
N VAL A 211 -19.39 11.36 7.97
CA VAL A 211 -20.58 10.58 8.34
C VAL A 211 -20.34 9.77 9.63
N GLY A 212 -19.22 9.06 9.73
CA GLY A 212 -18.86 8.33 10.96
C GLY A 212 -18.76 9.23 12.20
N GLY A 213 -18.26 10.46 12.03
CA GLY A 213 -18.20 11.47 13.08
C GLY A 213 -19.58 11.90 13.58
N PHE A 214 -20.58 12.05 12.69
CA PHE A 214 -21.96 12.34 13.10
C PHE A 214 -22.60 11.21 13.92
N PHE A 215 -22.15 9.97 13.75
CA PHE A 215 -22.58 8.84 14.58
C PHE A 215 -21.76 8.67 15.87
N GLY A 216 -20.81 9.56 16.16
CA GLY A 216 -20.04 9.53 17.40
C GLY A 216 -19.05 8.37 17.49
N ILE A 217 -18.63 7.78 16.35
CA ILE A 217 -17.69 6.64 16.33
C ILE A 217 -16.27 7.07 16.72
N TYR A 218 -15.98 8.38 16.75
CA TYR A 218 -14.64 8.90 16.95
C TYR A 218 -14.45 9.51 18.34
N ASP A 219 -13.38 9.08 19.00
CA ASP A 219 -12.82 9.78 20.14
C ASP A 219 -11.96 10.96 19.66
N THR A 220 -12.57 12.14 19.60
CA THR A 220 -11.87 13.37 19.21
C THR A 220 -10.91 13.89 20.27
N ALA A 221 -11.03 13.45 21.54
CA ALA A 221 -10.15 13.91 22.61
C ALA A 221 -8.69 13.53 22.33
N ARG A 222 -8.49 12.31 21.81
CA ARG A 222 -7.17 11.81 21.36
C ARG A 222 -6.48 12.71 20.32
N ILE A 223 -7.24 13.42 19.49
CA ILE A 223 -6.69 14.35 18.50
C ILE A 223 -6.16 15.61 19.18
N PHE A 224 -6.88 16.13 20.18
CA PHE A 224 -6.48 17.32 20.93
C PHE A 224 -5.33 17.06 21.89
N GLU A 225 -5.22 15.84 22.43
CA GLU A 225 -4.13 15.41 23.31
C GLU A 225 -2.85 15.01 22.54
N ALA A 226 -2.97 14.76 21.22
CA ALA A 226 -1.83 14.37 20.41
C ALA A 226 -0.81 15.51 20.28
N ALA A 227 0.47 15.17 20.46
CA ALA A 227 1.55 16.12 20.23
C ALA A 227 1.68 16.46 18.74
N TRP A 228 1.93 17.74 18.43
CA TRP A 228 2.18 18.22 17.07
C TRP A 228 3.39 17.54 16.42
N ILE A 229 4.40 17.21 17.23
CA ILE A 229 5.57 16.43 16.83
C ILE A 229 5.79 15.36 17.89
N GLY A 230 5.82 14.10 17.48
CA GLY A 230 6.03 12.99 18.38
C GLY A 230 6.44 11.73 17.63
N PHE A 231 7.14 10.85 18.34
CA PHE A 231 7.36 9.48 17.91
C PHE A 231 6.29 8.58 18.53
N PRO A 232 5.89 7.49 17.87
CA PRO A 232 5.00 6.50 18.47
C PRO A 232 5.62 5.97 19.77
N GLN A 233 4.78 5.74 20.79
CA GLN A 233 5.24 5.19 22.08
C GLN A 233 5.73 3.73 21.95
N GLY A 234 5.20 2.99 20.98
CA GLY A 234 5.69 1.66 20.63
C GLY A 234 7.06 1.72 19.94
N GLY A 235 7.79 0.61 20.02
CA GLY A 235 9.13 0.48 19.44
C GLY A 235 9.26 -0.69 18.47
N TRP A 236 10.45 -0.79 17.88
CA TRP A 236 10.83 -1.93 17.06
C TRP A 236 10.60 -3.24 17.85
N PRO A 237 9.86 -4.21 17.29
CA PRO A 237 9.45 -5.42 18.01
C PRO A 237 10.60 -6.41 18.28
N GLY A 238 11.80 -6.16 17.75
CA GLY A 238 12.90 -7.11 17.80
C GLY A 238 12.81 -8.17 16.70
N LEU A 239 13.67 -9.17 16.80
CA LEU A 239 13.69 -10.33 15.91
C LEU A 239 13.49 -11.59 16.75
N ASP A 240 12.55 -12.43 16.34
CA ASP A 240 12.47 -13.80 16.85
C ASP A 240 13.42 -14.67 16.03
N LEU A 241 14.50 -15.14 16.66
CA LEU A 241 15.51 -16.03 16.06
C LEU A 241 15.38 -17.48 16.55
N SER A 242 14.24 -17.85 17.15
CA SER A 242 14.01 -19.20 17.65
C SER A 242 13.85 -20.25 16.55
N PHE A 243 13.51 -19.83 15.32
CA PHE A 243 13.31 -20.69 14.15
C PHE A 243 12.44 -21.94 14.45
N GLY A 244 11.36 -21.75 15.22
CA GLY A 244 10.45 -22.82 15.62
C GLY A 244 9.59 -23.37 14.48
N PRO A 245 8.73 -24.38 14.75
CA PRO A 245 7.87 -25.00 13.74
C PRO A 245 6.99 -24.01 12.98
N THR A 246 6.38 -23.06 13.70
CA THR A 246 5.55 -21.98 13.12
C THR A 246 6.30 -21.17 12.07
N PHE A 247 7.56 -20.82 12.34
CA PHE A 247 8.41 -20.08 11.41
C PHE A 247 8.59 -20.86 10.10
N TRP A 248 8.95 -22.15 10.19
CA TRP A 248 9.17 -22.99 9.01
C TRP A 248 7.89 -23.26 8.21
N THR A 249 6.74 -23.30 8.87
CA THR A 249 5.44 -23.43 8.19
C THR A 249 5.06 -22.17 7.42
N LEU A 250 5.33 -20.98 7.98
CA LEU A 250 4.95 -19.70 7.36
C LEU A 250 5.95 -19.22 6.31
N LEU A 251 7.23 -19.56 6.45
CA LEU A 251 8.31 -19.08 5.57
C LEU A 251 8.04 -19.32 4.06
N PRO A 252 7.59 -20.49 3.59
CA PRO A 252 7.28 -20.71 2.18
C PRO A 252 6.20 -19.76 1.66
N GLY A 253 5.15 -19.51 2.47
CA GLY A 253 4.10 -18.56 2.12
C GLY A 253 4.64 -17.13 2.01
N PHE A 254 5.53 -16.72 2.92
CA PHE A 254 6.19 -15.42 2.87
C PHE A 254 7.08 -15.27 1.63
N ILE A 255 7.85 -16.30 1.26
CA ILE A 255 8.66 -16.30 0.03
C ILE A 255 7.77 -16.21 -1.21
N PHE A 256 6.62 -16.89 -1.22
CA PHE A 256 5.71 -16.86 -2.35
C PHE A 256 5.04 -15.49 -2.51
N VAL A 257 4.57 -14.89 -1.41
CA VAL A 257 3.93 -13.57 -1.47
C VAL A 257 4.93 -12.45 -1.77
N THR A 258 6.19 -12.54 -1.31
CA THR A 258 7.22 -11.57 -1.72
C THR A 258 7.54 -11.68 -3.19
N LEU A 259 7.49 -12.90 -3.77
CA LEU A 259 7.59 -13.08 -5.21
C LEU A 259 6.40 -12.41 -5.92
N ILE A 260 5.16 -12.60 -5.44
CA ILE A 260 3.96 -11.89 -5.95
C ILE A 260 4.17 -10.37 -5.93
N GLY A 261 4.63 -9.80 -4.81
CA GLY A 261 4.88 -8.36 -4.68
C GLY A 261 5.97 -7.86 -5.65
N ALA A 262 7.00 -8.67 -5.91
CA ALA A 262 8.02 -8.35 -6.91
C ALA A 262 7.41 -8.21 -8.32
N ILE A 263 6.41 -9.02 -8.63
CA ILE A 263 5.76 -9.09 -9.94
C ILE A 263 4.79 -7.94 -10.12
N GLU A 264 4.02 -7.63 -9.08
CA GLU A 264 3.19 -6.42 -9.01
C GLU A 264 4.04 -5.18 -9.33
N THR A 265 5.18 -5.04 -8.64
CA THR A 265 6.12 -3.93 -8.85
C THR A 265 6.67 -3.88 -10.28
N VAL A 266 6.99 -5.05 -10.88
CA VAL A 266 7.43 -5.10 -12.28
C VAL A 266 6.30 -4.72 -13.23
N GLY A 267 5.08 -5.20 -13.00
CA GLY A 267 3.90 -4.84 -13.79
C GLY A 267 3.66 -3.33 -13.80
N ASP A 268 3.70 -2.71 -12.62
CA ASP A 268 3.58 -1.26 -12.47
C ASP A 268 4.70 -0.52 -13.22
N SER A 269 5.95 -0.98 -13.06
CA SER A 269 7.10 -0.37 -13.74
C SER A 269 6.97 -0.41 -15.27
N VAL A 270 6.42 -1.50 -15.82
CA VAL A 270 6.19 -1.64 -17.27
C VAL A 270 5.11 -0.68 -17.75
N GLN A 271 4.01 -0.52 -16.99
CA GLN A 271 2.99 0.48 -17.31
C GLN A 271 3.56 1.90 -17.31
N PHE A 272 4.36 2.25 -16.30
CA PHE A 272 5.03 3.56 -16.25
C PHE A 272 6.00 3.77 -17.42
N SER A 273 6.77 2.74 -17.81
CA SER A 273 7.65 2.84 -18.99
C SER A 273 6.88 3.02 -20.31
N ALA A 274 5.69 2.42 -20.43
CA ALA A 274 4.84 2.59 -21.60
C ALA A 274 4.33 4.03 -21.74
N PHE A 275 4.01 4.71 -20.62
CA PHE A 275 3.68 6.14 -20.63
C PHE A 275 4.87 7.04 -20.96
N ARG A 276 6.09 6.59 -20.63
CA ARG A 276 7.32 7.35 -20.87
C ARG A 276 7.78 7.33 -22.33
N GLY A 277 7.27 6.40 -23.15
CA GLY A 277 7.64 6.28 -24.56
C GLY A 277 9.05 5.73 -24.80
N ASP A 278 9.73 5.26 -23.76
CA ASP A 278 11.04 4.64 -23.86
C ASP A 278 10.87 3.23 -24.47
N GLY A 279 11.09 3.12 -25.79
CA GLY A 279 11.10 1.86 -26.55
C GLY A 279 12.24 0.90 -26.17
N HIS A 280 12.78 1.02 -24.96
CA HIS A 280 13.72 0.06 -24.39
C HIS A 280 12.92 -0.91 -23.53
N GLY A 281 12.36 -1.90 -24.22
CA GLY A 281 11.99 -3.15 -23.57
C GLY A 281 13.18 -3.74 -22.82
N PRO A 282 12.91 -4.59 -21.82
CA PRO A 282 13.93 -5.21 -20.98
C PRO A 282 14.99 -5.99 -21.76
#